data_AF-A0A0M3KL33-F1
#
_entry.id   AF-A0A0M3KL33-F1
#
_cell.length_a   1.000
_cell.length_b   1.000
_cell.length_c   1.000
_cell.angle_alpha   90.00
_cell.angle_beta   90.00
_cell.angle_gamma   90.00
#
_symmetry.space_group_name_H-M   'P 1'
#
loop_
_entity.id
_entity.type
_entity.pdbx_description
1 polymer ?
#
loop_
_entity_poly.entity_id
_entity_poly.type
_entity_poly.pdbx_seq_one_letter_code
_entity_poly.pdbx_strand_id
1 'polypeptide(L)'
;MINSKKLAGINSALQLSGASICVQAGTTTELNMADYFRANKMEYNPVVFEKIEEANAAYDSGRCDAYTTDQSSLYGVRLALANPDDHVILPEIISKEPFGLTVRQGDARWADVVRWTHNALLNAEEYGITQANVEEMKKSDNPDIKRLLGAEADTKIGTDLGLDKDWVVKIIKGVGNYGEIFERNIGSGSPLKIARGLNAQWNKGGLQYGIPVR
;
A
#
# COMPACT_ATOMS: atom_id res chain seq x y z
N MET A 1 5.89 -6.06 -12.99
CA MET A 1 5.13 -6.79 -14.03
C MET A 1 4.94 -8.25 -13.60
N ILE A 2 3.97 -8.97 -14.16
CA ILE A 2 3.76 -10.41 -13.92
C ILE A 2 3.75 -11.15 -15.26
N ASN A 3 4.35 -12.34 -15.31
CA ASN A 3 4.36 -13.21 -16.49
C ASN A 3 4.12 -14.68 -16.09
N SER A 4 3.74 -15.51 -17.06
CA SER A 4 3.63 -16.95 -16.84
C SER A 4 5.03 -17.57 -16.74
N LYS A 5 5.23 -18.50 -15.80
CA LYS A 5 6.43 -19.35 -15.68
C LYS A 5 6.68 -20.20 -16.93
N LYS A 6 5.66 -20.38 -17.80
CA LYS A 6 5.80 -21.04 -19.09
C LYS A 6 6.69 -20.27 -20.07
N LEU A 7 6.89 -18.97 -19.85
CA LEU A 7 7.93 -18.18 -20.53
C LEU A 7 9.29 -18.48 -19.90
N ALA A 8 9.87 -19.60 -20.30
CA ALA A 8 11.14 -20.09 -19.76
C ALA A 8 12.25 -19.03 -19.93
N GLY A 9 12.98 -18.77 -18.84
CA GLY A 9 14.11 -17.84 -18.82
C GLY A 9 13.78 -16.37 -18.54
N ILE A 10 12.50 -16.00 -18.47
CA ILE A 10 12.07 -14.64 -18.11
C ILE A 10 11.91 -14.52 -16.59
N ASN A 11 12.90 -13.89 -15.96
CA ASN A 11 12.93 -13.58 -14.53
C ASN A 11 13.14 -12.09 -14.22
N SER A 12 13.24 -11.25 -15.27
CA SER A 12 13.40 -9.80 -15.17
C SER A 12 12.55 -9.09 -16.21
N ALA A 13 12.01 -7.92 -15.87
CA ALA A 13 11.33 -7.04 -16.81
C ALA A 13 12.25 -6.59 -17.97
N LEU A 14 13.57 -6.61 -17.77
CA LEU A 14 14.56 -6.29 -18.80
C LEU A 14 14.66 -7.35 -19.92
N GLN A 15 14.01 -8.51 -19.74
CA GLN A 15 13.98 -9.58 -20.72
C GLN A 15 12.70 -9.59 -21.55
N LEU A 16 11.83 -8.59 -21.38
CA LEU A 16 10.53 -8.49 -22.05
C LEU A 16 10.57 -7.72 -23.38
N SER A 17 11.75 -7.47 -23.96
CA SER A 17 11.80 -6.80 -25.26
C SER A 17 11.11 -7.64 -26.35
N GLY A 18 10.20 -7.01 -27.09
CA GLY A 18 9.33 -7.63 -28.10
C GLY A 18 8.04 -8.24 -27.54
N ALA A 19 7.89 -8.33 -26.21
CA ALA A 19 6.74 -8.97 -25.58
C ALA A 19 5.44 -8.17 -25.76
N SER A 20 4.33 -8.89 -25.78
CA SER A 20 2.98 -8.32 -25.66
C SER A 20 2.62 -8.07 -24.19
N ILE A 21 2.20 -6.85 -23.87
CA ILE A 21 1.98 -6.43 -22.48
C ILE A 21 0.57 -5.89 -22.28
N CYS A 22 -0.21 -6.60 -21.45
CA CYS A 22 -1.53 -6.17 -21.02
C CYS A 22 -1.42 -4.99 -20.03
N VAL A 23 -2.20 -3.94 -20.26
CA VAL A 23 -2.27 -2.75 -19.41
C VAL A 23 -3.65 -2.10 -19.48
N GLN A 24 -4.06 -1.42 -18.40
CA GLN A 24 -5.29 -0.64 -18.37
C GLN A 24 -5.04 0.80 -18.88
N ALA A 25 -5.91 1.24 -19.80
CA ALA A 25 -5.91 2.58 -20.38
C ALA A 25 -6.11 3.67 -19.32
N GLY A 26 -5.48 4.83 -19.54
CA GLY A 26 -5.71 6.02 -18.71
C GLY A 26 -5.12 5.94 -17.30
N THR A 27 -4.22 4.99 -17.08
CA THR A 27 -3.47 4.84 -15.83
C THR A 27 -2.07 5.43 -15.97
N THR A 28 -1.45 5.81 -14.84
CA THR A 28 -0.02 6.15 -14.82
C THR A 28 0.86 4.96 -15.23
N THR A 29 0.40 3.72 -14.98
CA THR A 29 1.10 2.49 -15.38
C THR A 29 1.36 2.44 -16.90
N GLU A 30 0.39 2.84 -17.72
CA GLU A 30 0.54 2.86 -19.19
C GLU A 30 1.71 3.75 -19.62
N LEU A 31 1.77 4.97 -19.07
CA LEU A 31 2.84 5.93 -19.35
C LEU A 31 4.20 5.44 -18.82
N ASN A 32 4.23 4.92 -17.59
CA ASN A 32 5.43 4.39 -16.95
C ASN A 32 6.03 3.21 -17.72
N MET A 33 5.18 2.31 -18.23
CA MET A 33 5.61 1.21 -19.08
C MET A 33 6.29 1.73 -20.34
N ALA A 34 5.67 2.70 -21.03
CA ALA A 34 6.24 3.29 -22.23
C ALA A 34 7.61 3.94 -21.97
N ASP A 35 7.75 4.68 -20.87
CA ASP A 35 9.00 5.31 -20.48
C ASP A 35 10.07 4.29 -20.08
N TYR A 36 9.71 3.23 -19.34
CA TYR A 36 10.63 2.18 -18.95
C TYR A 36 11.21 1.44 -20.16
N PHE A 37 10.37 1.04 -21.12
CA PHE A 37 10.84 0.37 -22.33
C PHE A 37 11.71 1.28 -23.19
N ARG A 38 11.33 2.55 -23.36
CA ARG A 38 12.13 3.54 -24.10
C ARG A 38 13.50 3.77 -23.45
N ALA A 39 13.54 3.97 -22.13
CA ALA A 39 14.78 4.21 -21.39
C ALA A 39 15.75 3.03 -21.48
N ASN A 40 15.24 1.80 -21.57
CA ASN A 40 16.03 0.58 -21.69
C ASN A 40 16.25 0.13 -23.14
N LYS A 41 15.83 0.92 -24.15
CA LYS A 41 15.94 0.59 -25.58
C LYS A 41 15.29 -0.75 -25.94
N MET A 42 14.18 -1.07 -25.29
CA MET A 42 13.39 -2.26 -25.53
C MET A 42 12.16 -1.92 -26.37
N GLU A 43 11.78 -2.83 -27.26
CA GLU A 43 10.51 -2.78 -27.98
C GLU A 43 9.44 -3.54 -27.18
N TYR A 44 8.16 -3.23 -27.39
CA TYR A 44 7.05 -3.98 -26.80
C TYR A 44 5.76 -3.72 -27.58
N ASN A 45 4.79 -4.62 -27.40
CA ASN A 45 3.49 -4.54 -28.05
C ASN A 45 2.41 -4.29 -26.98
N PRO A 46 1.96 -3.04 -26.76
CA PRO A 46 0.92 -2.76 -25.77
C PRO A 46 -0.42 -3.38 -26.18
N VAL A 47 -1.05 -4.09 -25.25
CA VAL A 47 -2.43 -4.58 -25.38
C VAL A 47 -3.27 -3.85 -24.35
N VAL A 48 -3.93 -2.79 -24.80
CA VAL A 48 -4.59 -1.81 -23.94
C VAL A 48 -6.07 -2.14 -23.78
N PHE A 49 -6.58 -2.06 -22.55
CA PHE A 49 -7.98 -2.32 -22.21
C PHE A 49 -8.56 -1.18 -21.37
N GLU A 50 -9.85 -0.88 -21.52
CA GLU A 50 -10.52 0.13 -20.68
C GLU A 50 -10.80 -0.40 -19.27
N LYS A 51 -11.22 -1.67 -19.18
CA LYS A 51 -11.61 -2.32 -17.92
C LYS A 51 -10.57 -3.28 -17.41
N ILE A 52 -10.39 -3.29 -16.09
CA ILE A 52 -9.42 -4.17 -15.42
C ILE A 52 -9.80 -5.64 -15.58
N GLU A 53 -11.10 -5.97 -15.61
CA GLU A 53 -11.60 -7.33 -15.78
C GLU A 53 -11.23 -7.88 -17.16
N GLU A 54 -11.27 -7.04 -18.20
CA GLU A 54 -10.90 -7.40 -19.57
C GLU A 54 -9.39 -7.63 -19.69
N ALA A 55 -8.60 -6.75 -19.08
CA ALA A 55 -7.14 -6.90 -19.04
C ALA A 55 -6.71 -8.19 -18.32
N ASN A 56 -7.33 -8.48 -17.18
CA ASN A 56 -7.07 -9.69 -16.39
C ASN A 56 -7.44 -10.95 -17.18
N ALA A 57 -8.63 -10.98 -17.79
CA ALA A 57 -9.08 -12.13 -18.58
C ALA A 57 -8.19 -12.37 -19.81
N ALA A 58 -7.75 -11.30 -20.48
CA ALA A 58 -6.84 -11.40 -21.62
C ALA A 58 -5.48 -11.96 -21.23
N TYR A 59 -4.95 -11.57 -20.07
CA TYR A 59 -3.70 -12.12 -19.57
C TYR A 59 -3.86 -13.60 -19.15
N ASP A 60 -4.91 -13.95 -18.42
CA ASP A 60 -5.18 -15.33 -17.98
C ASP A 60 -5.40 -16.28 -19.19
N SER A 61 -5.99 -15.77 -20.27
CA SER A 61 -6.16 -16.52 -21.52
C SER A 61 -4.89 -16.59 -22.40
N GLY A 62 -3.78 -15.98 -21.98
CA GLY A 62 -2.51 -15.98 -22.73
C GLY A 62 -2.47 -15.04 -23.94
N ARG A 63 -3.31 -14.01 -24.00
CA ARG A 63 -3.27 -12.99 -25.07
C ARG A 63 -2.06 -12.05 -24.93
N CYS A 64 -1.50 -11.95 -23.73
CA CYS A 64 -0.32 -11.15 -23.41
C CYS A 64 0.76 -12.03 -22.78
N ASP A 65 2.01 -11.78 -23.14
CA ASP A 65 3.18 -12.42 -22.52
C ASP A 65 3.36 -11.96 -21.06
N ALA A 66 3.06 -10.68 -20.80
CA ALA A 66 3.13 -10.08 -19.47
C ALA A 66 1.94 -9.14 -19.19
N TYR A 67 1.74 -8.84 -17.91
CA TYR A 67 0.78 -7.84 -17.44
C TYR A 67 1.49 -6.84 -16.52
N THR A 68 1.15 -5.56 -16.65
CA THR A 68 1.71 -4.49 -15.80
C THR A 68 0.63 -3.70 -15.06
N THR A 69 0.89 -3.45 -13.77
CA THR A 69 0.16 -2.57 -12.85
C THR A 69 1.01 -2.40 -11.58
N ASP A 70 0.45 -1.76 -10.55
CA ASP A 70 1.07 -1.59 -9.24
C ASP A 70 1.46 -2.93 -8.64
N GLN A 71 2.59 -2.98 -7.93
CA GLN A 71 3.09 -4.23 -7.36
C GLN A 71 2.08 -4.90 -6.43
N SER A 72 1.40 -4.11 -5.60
CA SER A 72 0.31 -4.59 -4.72
C SER A 72 -0.83 -5.21 -5.51
N SER A 73 -1.27 -4.54 -6.57
CA SER A 73 -2.33 -5.01 -7.48
C SER A 73 -1.92 -6.29 -8.20
N LEU A 74 -0.64 -6.48 -8.56
CA LEU A 74 -0.14 -7.72 -9.18
C LEU A 74 -0.31 -8.95 -8.26
N TYR A 75 -0.21 -8.81 -6.94
CA TYR A 75 -0.52 -9.92 -6.03
C TYR A 75 -2.01 -10.29 -6.10
N GLY A 76 -2.90 -9.29 -6.17
CA GLY A 76 -4.34 -9.51 -6.32
C GLY A 76 -4.69 -10.15 -7.66
N VAL A 77 -4.12 -9.64 -8.77
CA VAL A 77 -4.26 -10.23 -10.10
C VAL A 77 -3.81 -11.70 -10.06
N ARG A 78 -2.62 -12.00 -9.54
CA ARG A 78 -2.11 -13.38 -9.44
C ARG A 78 -3.08 -14.31 -8.72
N LEU A 79 -3.64 -13.88 -7.59
CA LEU A 79 -4.60 -14.68 -6.81
C LEU A 79 -5.89 -14.97 -7.58
N ALA A 80 -6.28 -14.10 -8.52
CA ALA A 80 -7.50 -14.23 -9.30
C ALA A 80 -7.33 -15.06 -10.59
N LEU A 81 -6.10 -15.44 -10.96
CA LEU A 81 -5.82 -16.26 -12.15
C LEU A 81 -6.29 -17.70 -11.96
N ALA A 82 -6.54 -18.40 -13.07
CA ALA A 82 -6.93 -19.80 -13.03
C ALA A 82 -5.89 -20.70 -12.33
N ASN A 83 -4.60 -20.41 -12.50
CA ASN A 83 -3.49 -21.16 -11.89
C ASN A 83 -2.47 -20.20 -11.26
N PRO A 84 -2.71 -19.62 -10.07
CA PRO A 84 -1.84 -18.58 -9.48
C PRO A 84 -0.36 -18.96 -9.37
N ASP A 85 -0.09 -20.23 -9.08
CA ASP A 85 1.27 -20.76 -8.90
C ASP A 85 2.06 -20.85 -10.22
N ASP A 86 1.40 -20.76 -11.37
CA ASP A 86 2.04 -20.73 -12.69
C ASP A 86 2.58 -19.34 -13.06
N HIS A 87 2.42 -18.34 -12.19
CA HIS A 87 2.79 -16.96 -12.51
C HIS A 87 3.81 -16.40 -11.52
N VAL A 88 4.71 -15.56 -12.03
CA VAL A 88 5.76 -14.92 -11.26
C VAL A 88 5.67 -13.40 -11.42
N ILE A 89 5.72 -12.70 -10.29
CA ILE A 89 5.84 -11.25 -10.26
C ILE A 89 7.33 -10.94 -10.40
N LEU A 90 7.68 -10.21 -11.46
CA LEU A 90 9.05 -9.80 -11.76
C LEU A 90 9.54 -8.78 -10.73
N PRO A 91 10.84 -8.80 -10.37
CA PRO A 91 11.36 -8.03 -9.24
C PRO A 91 11.48 -6.52 -9.51
N GLU A 92 11.52 -6.09 -10.77
CA GLU A 92 11.71 -4.68 -11.11
C GLU A 92 10.47 -3.84 -10.80
N ILE A 93 10.70 -2.81 -10.00
CA ILE A 93 9.79 -1.67 -9.84
C ILE A 93 10.13 -0.65 -10.91
N ILE A 94 9.29 -0.54 -11.94
CA ILE A 94 9.58 0.29 -13.11
C ILE A 94 9.29 1.79 -12.89
N SER A 95 8.51 2.13 -11.86
CA SER A 95 8.20 3.50 -11.47
C SER A 95 7.94 3.61 -9.96
N LYS A 96 8.18 4.79 -9.38
CA LYS A 96 7.96 5.06 -7.95
C LYS A 96 6.59 5.72 -7.75
N GLU A 97 5.59 4.94 -7.32
CA GLU A 97 4.21 5.41 -7.12
C GLU A 97 3.72 5.14 -5.68
N PRO A 98 4.15 5.94 -4.68
CA PRO A 98 3.67 5.77 -3.32
C PRO A 98 2.18 6.17 -3.22
N PHE A 99 1.38 5.31 -2.62
CA PHE A 99 -0.04 5.61 -2.40
C PHE A 99 -0.19 6.53 -1.20
N GLY A 100 -0.98 7.58 -1.38
CA GLY A 100 -1.26 8.58 -0.35
C GLY A 100 -2.75 8.70 -0.09
N LEU A 101 -3.10 9.17 1.11
CA LEU A 101 -4.46 9.57 1.43
C LEU A 101 -4.73 10.92 0.76
N THR A 102 -5.83 11.02 0.03
CA THR A 102 -6.25 12.26 -0.63
C THR A 102 -7.64 12.66 -0.16
N VAL A 103 -7.88 13.96 -0.17
CA VAL A 103 -9.18 14.55 0.18
C VAL A 103 -9.56 15.62 -0.84
N ARG A 104 -10.82 16.04 -0.82
CA ARG A 104 -11.30 17.16 -1.63
C ARG A 104 -10.51 18.43 -1.32
N GLN A 105 -10.09 19.16 -2.36
CA GLN A 105 -9.47 20.48 -2.19
C GLN A 105 -10.43 21.46 -1.49
N GLY A 106 -9.89 22.30 -0.61
CA GLY A 106 -10.66 23.31 0.14
C GLY A 106 -11.25 22.81 1.45
N ASP A 107 -11.12 21.52 1.78
CA ASP A 107 -11.58 20.96 3.05
C ASP A 107 -10.42 20.74 4.03
N ALA A 108 -9.89 21.84 4.57
CA ALA A 108 -8.72 21.82 5.43
C ALA A 108 -8.93 21.00 6.71
N ARG A 109 -10.12 21.11 7.33
CA ARG A 109 -10.44 20.37 8.55
C ARG A 109 -10.48 18.87 8.30
N TRP A 110 -11.07 18.42 7.19
CA TRP A 110 -11.04 17.00 6.85
C TRP A 110 -9.63 16.51 6.49
N ALA A 111 -8.85 17.33 5.77
CA ALA A 111 -7.45 17.03 5.49
C ALA A 111 -6.65 16.80 6.79
N ASP A 112 -6.88 17.63 7.82
CA ASP A 112 -6.24 17.50 9.13
C ASP A 112 -6.64 16.19 9.82
N VAL A 113 -7.94 15.87 9.86
CA VAL A 113 -8.42 14.60 10.47
C VAL A 113 -7.79 13.39 9.78
N VAL A 114 -7.77 13.35 8.44
CA VAL A 114 -7.20 12.24 7.66
C VAL A 114 -5.69 12.12 7.88
N ARG A 115 -4.97 13.24 7.81
CA ARG A 115 -3.53 13.30 8.05
C ARG A 115 -3.18 12.82 9.46
N TRP A 116 -3.87 13.32 10.48
CA TRP A 116 -3.57 12.98 11.86
C TRP A 116 -3.99 11.56 12.22
N THR A 117 -5.07 11.04 11.63
CA THR A 117 -5.44 9.62 11.74
C THR A 117 -4.31 8.72 11.25
N HIS A 118 -3.72 9.01 10.08
CA HIS A 118 -2.61 8.23 9.58
C HIS A 118 -1.39 8.27 10.51
N ASN A 119 -1.00 9.47 10.96
CA ASN A 119 0.13 9.62 11.88
C ASN A 119 -0.12 8.93 13.23
N ALA A 120 -1.34 8.99 13.76
CA ALA A 120 -1.71 8.30 15.00
C ALA A 120 -1.62 6.78 14.87
N LEU A 121 -2.05 6.21 13.73
CA LEU A 121 -1.91 4.78 13.44
C LEU A 121 -0.44 4.34 13.37
N LEU A 122 0.43 5.17 12.78
CA LEU A 122 1.88 4.91 12.71
C LEU A 122 2.53 5.01 14.09
N ASN A 123 2.25 6.07 14.85
CA ASN A 123 2.79 6.27 16.19
C ASN A 123 2.30 5.19 17.17
N ALA A 124 1.05 4.75 17.05
CA ALA A 124 0.54 3.65 17.84
C ALA A 124 1.32 2.35 17.61
N GLU A 125 1.64 2.03 16.34
CA GLU A 125 2.50 0.88 16.01
C GLU A 125 3.91 1.07 16.59
N GLU A 126 4.51 2.25 16.43
CA GLU A 126 5.84 2.56 16.95
C GLU A 126 5.93 2.40 18.47
N TYR A 127 4.88 2.81 19.19
CA TYR A 127 4.81 2.71 20.66
C TYR A 127 4.30 1.35 21.16
N GLY A 128 4.06 0.38 20.27
CA GLY A 128 3.55 -0.95 20.64
C GLY A 128 2.11 -0.94 21.17
N ILE A 129 1.33 0.10 20.85
CA ILE A 129 -0.09 0.20 21.17
C ILE A 129 -0.87 -0.58 20.11
N THR A 130 -1.66 -1.54 20.54
CA THR A 130 -2.46 -2.44 19.70
C THR A 130 -3.93 -2.33 20.04
N GLN A 131 -4.78 -2.92 19.19
CA GLN A 131 -6.21 -3.07 19.51
C GLN A 131 -6.42 -3.78 20.87
N ALA A 132 -5.56 -4.73 21.21
CA ALA A 132 -5.67 -5.54 22.41
C ALA A 132 -5.27 -4.81 23.71
N ASN A 133 -4.30 -3.88 23.65
CA ASN A 133 -3.73 -3.25 24.86
C ASN A 133 -4.06 -1.76 25.01
N VAL A 134 -4.72 -1.12 24.05
CA VAL A 134 -4.92 0.35 24.06
C VAL A 134 -5.58 0.88 25.34
N GLU A 135 -6.47 0.11 25.96
CA GLU A 135 -7.10 0.51 27.23
C GLU A 135 -6.13 0.47 28.43
N GLU A 136 -5.21 -0.49 28.44
CA GLU A 136 -4.14 -0.54 29.43
C GLU A 136 -3.15 0.60 29.21
N MET A 137 -2.78 0.85 27.96
CA MET A 137 -1.79 1.87 27.57
C MET A 137 -2.19 3.30 27.93
N LYS A 138 -3.49 3.57 28.17
CA LYS A 138 -3.97 4.86 28.72
C LYS A 138 -3.39 5.19 30.10
N LYS A 139 -2.89 4.19 30.82
CA LYS A 139 -2.26 4.34 32.14
C LYS A 139 -0.73 4.49 32.05
N SER A 140 -0.17 4.42 30.84
CA SER A 140 1.28 4.54 30.63
C SER A 140 1.80 5.88 31.15
N ASP A 141 2.98 5.86 31.79
CA ASP A 141 3.67 7.08 32.22
C ASP A 141 4.51 7.73 31.12
N ASN A 142 4.65 7.09 29.96
CA ASN A 142 5.33 7.67 28.82
C ASN A 142 4.56 8.90 28.31
N PRO A 143 5.20 10.09 28.24
CA PRO A 143 4.52 11.33 27.87
C PRO A 143 3.99 11.31 26.42
N ASP A 144 4.67 10.65 25.49
CA ASP A 144 4.23 10.57 24.09
C ASP A 144 2.99 9.67 23.95
N ILE A 145 2.92 8.59 24.74
CA ILE A 145 1.72 7.74 24.82
C ILE A 145 0.57 8.52 25.48
N LYS A 146 0.83 9.29 26.54
CA LYS A 146 -0.20 10.12 27.20
C LYS A 146 -0.79 11.15 26.22
N ARG A 147 0.04 11.82 25.41
CA ARG A 147 -0.41 12.75 24.37
C ARG A 147 -1.24 12.06 23.31
N LEU A 148 -0.70 11.00 22.73
CA LEU A 148 -1.33 10.26 21.65
C LEU A 148 -2.71 9.73 22.06
N LEU A 149 -2.85 9.19 23.27
CA LEU A 149 -4.09 8.59 23.76
C LEU A 149 -5.02 9.58 24.47
N GLY A 150 -4.68 10.88 24.52
CA GLY A 150 -5.51 11.92 25.13
C GLY A 150 -5.62 11.81 26.65
N ALA A 151 -4.60 11.27 27.31
CA ALA A 151 -4.53 11.08 28.76
C ALA A 151 -3.81 12.22 29.51
N GLU A 152 -3.13 13.14 28.80
CA GLU A 152 -2.62 14.37 29.41
C GLU A 152 -3.77 15.26 29.89
N ALA A 153 -3.59 15.85 31.08
CA ALA A 153 -4.53 16.83 31.61
C ALA A 153 -4.61 18.04 30.66
N ASP A 154 -5.82 18.56 30.45
CA ASP A 154 -6.10 19.75 29.65
C ASP A 154 -5.66 19.70 28.17
N THR A 155 -5.36 18.51 27.63
CA THR A 155 -5.04 18.35 26.21
C THR A 155 -6.18 18.85 25.32
N LYS A 156 -5.81 19.63 24.30
CA LYS A 156 -6.74 20.15 23.27
C LYS A 156 -6.56 19.53 21.91
N ILE A 157 -5.61 18.60 21.74
CA ILE A 157 -5.24 18.04 20.43
C ILE A 157 -6.46 17.48 19.70
N GLY A 158 -7.26 16.63 20.37
CA GLY A 158 -8.49 16.09 19.78
C GLY A 158 -9.53 17.16 19.48
N THR A 159 -9.78 18.06 20.44
CA THR A 159 -10.82 19.09 20.31
C THR A 159 -10.48 20.18 19.28
N ASP A 160 -9.21 20.48 19.07
CA ASP A 160 -8.74 21.42 18.05
C ASP A 160 -8.89 20.83 16.64
N LEU A 161 -8.82 19.50 16.51
CA LEU A 161 -9.26 18.76 15.31
C LEU A 161 -10.79 18.64 15.23
N GLY A 162 -11.50 19.02 16.29
CA GLY A 162 -12.95 18.88 16.43
C GLY A 162 -13.42 17.44 16.59
N LEU A 163 -12.60 16.63 17.25
CA LEU A 163 -12.85 15.25 17.67
C LEU A 163 -12.85 15.18 19.21
N ASP A 164 -13.28 14.05 19.76
CA ASP A 164 -13.14 13.80 21.19
C ASP A 164 -11.66 13.64 21.58
N LYS A 165 -11.32 13.94 22.84
CA LYS A 165 -9.93 13.80 23.33
C LYS A 165 -9.35 12.38 23.16
N ASP A 166 -10.20 11.36 23.19
CA ASP A 166 -9.85 9.94 23.08
C ASP A 166 -9.97 9.40 21.64
N TRP A 167 -9.96 10.27 20.62
CA TRP A 167 -10.12 9.90 19.22
C TRP A 167 -9.15 8.80 18.75
N VAL A 168 -7.88 8.83 19.19
CA VAL A 168 -6.92 7.76 18.86
C VAL A 168 -7.30 6.45 19.52
N VAL A 169 -7.74 6.47 20.78
CA VAL A 169 -8.21 5.26 21.48
C VAL A 169 -9.36 4.62 20.69
N LYS A 170 -10.30 5.43 20.19
CA LYS A 170 -11.42 4.96 19.37
C LYS A 170 -10.96 4.35 18.04
N ILE A 171 -9.99 4.97 17.36
CA ILE A 171 -9.40 4.44 16.12
C ILE A 171 -8.75 3.08 16.40
N ILE A 172 -7.85 3.00 17.37
CA ILE A 172 -7.09 1.77 17.65
C ILE A 172 -8.02 0.65 18.11
N LYS A 173 -9.04 0.94 18.93
CA LYS A 173 -10.08 -0.04 19.27
C LYS A 173 -10.86 -0.54 18.06
N GLY A 174 -11.12 0.33 17.08
CA GLY A 174 -11.91 -0.03 15.91
C GLY A 174 -11.13 -0.89 14.92
N VAL A 175 -9.88 -0.52 14.62
CA VAL A 175 -9.14 -1.10 13.48
C VAL A 175 -7.74 -1.60 13.78
N GLY A 176 -7.23 -1.33 14.99
CA GLY A 176 -5.83 -1.55 15.36
C GLY A 176 -4.90 -0.42 14.91
N ASN A 177 -3.61 -0.58 15.17
CA ASN A 177 -2.55 0.29 14.63
C ASN A 177 -2.28 0.00 13.14
N TYR A 178 -1.40 0.77 12.51
CA TYR A 178 -1.09 0.60 11.08
C TYR A 178 -0.49 -0.80 10.76
N GLY A 179 0.33 -1.31 11.68
CA GLY A 179 0.84 -2.69 11.70
C GLY A 179 -0.26 -3.73 11.53
N GLU A 180 -1.24 -3.71 12.44
CA GLU A 180 -2.38 -4.62 12.49
C GLU A 180 -3.27 -4.49 11.24
N ILE A 181 -3.50 -3.27 10.76
CA ILE A 181 -4.27 -3.01 9.53
C ILE A 181 -3.57 -3.65 8.33
N PHE A 182 -2.28 -3.39 8.15
CA PHE A 182 -1.52 -3.96 7.03
C PHE A 182 -1.52 -5.48 7.09
N GLU A 183 -1.20 -6.06 8.26
CA GLU A 183 -1.04 -7.51 8.41
C GLU A 183 -2.32 -8.28 8.11
N ARG A 184 -3.46 -7.74 8.57
CA ARG A 184 -4.79 -8.31 8.35
C ARG A 184 -5.20 -8.25 6.87
N ASN A 185 -4.90 -7.15 6.18
CA ASN A 185 -5.47 -6.91 4.84
C ASN A 185 -4.56 -7.37 3.70
N ILE A 186 -3.25 -7.13 3.82
CA ILE A 186 -2.30 -7.35 2.72
C ILE A 186 -1.03 -8.10 3.13
N GLY A 187 -0.72 -8.15 4.44
CA GLY A 187 0.47 -8.79 4.98
C GLY A 187 0.41 -10.32 5.02
N SER A 188 1.21 -10.94 5.90
CA SER A 188 1.32 -12.41 5.97
C SER A 188 0.05 -13.10 6.44
N GLY A 189 -0.80 -12.40 7.20
CA GLY A 189 -2.10 -12.86 7.66
C GLY A 189 -3.18 -12.80 6.59
N SER A 190 -2.90 -12.23 5.41
CA SER A 190 -3.84 -12.18 4.30
C SER A 190 -3.46 -13.16 3.17
N PRO A 191 -4.40 -13.50 2.27
CA PRO A 191 -4.08 -14.33 1.10
C PRO A 191 -2.98 -13.75 0.20
N LEU A 192 -2.78 -12.43 0.23
CA LEU A 192 -1.79 -11.74 -0.62
C LEU A 192 -0.35 -11.97 -0.16
N LYS A 193 -0.14 -12.13 1.16
CA LYS A 193 1.18 -12.42 1.77
C LYS A 193 2.26 -11.41 1.36
N ILE A 194 1.90 -10.12 1.26
CA ILE A 194 2.82 -9.07 0.86
C ILE A 194 3.77 -8.78 2.02
N ALA A 195 5.07 -8.90 1.76
CA ALA A 195 6.07 -8.54 2.74
C ALA A 195 6.01 -7.04 3.08
N ARG A 196 6.31 -6.69 4.34
CA ARG A 196 6.21 -5.31 4.81
C ARG A 196 7.06 -4.31 4.02
N GLY A 197 8.29 -4.70 3.66
CA GLY A 197 9.18 -3.91 2.82
C GLY A 197 9.31 -2.44 3.26
N LEU A 198 9.22 -1.51 2.31
CA LEU A 198 9.29 -0.07 2.60
C LEU A 198 8.11 0.46 3.44
N ASN A 199 7.02 -0.30 3.59
CA ASN A 199 5.93 0.05 4.51
C ASN A 199 6.26 -0.28 5.98
N ALA A 200 7.45 -0.80 6.28
CA ALA A 200 7.89 -0.96 7.65
C ALA A 200 8.08 0.41 8.32
N GLN A 201 8.05 0.43 9.65
CA GLN A 201 8.40 1.61 10.43
C GLN A 201 9.83 2.05 10.11
N TRP A 202 10.08 3.36 10.16
CA TRP A 202 11.39 3.96 9.91
C TRP A 202 12.48 3.35 10.80
N ASN A 203 12.15 3.06 12.06
CA ASN A 203 13.04 2.42 13.03
C ASN A 203 13.24 0.91 12.81
N LYS A 204 12.63 0.35 11.76
CA LYS A 204 12.81 -1.02 11.24
C LYS A 204 13.32 -1.04 9.80
N GLY A 205 13.87 0.07 9.31
CA GLY A 205 14.44 0.19 7.97
C GLY A 205 13.43 0.43 6.84
N GLY A 206 12.17 0.73 7.18
CA GLY A 206 11.17 1.18 6.21
C GLY A 206 11.07 2.70 6.13
N LEU A 207 9.98 3.19 5.52
CA LEU A 207 9.75 4.61 5.25
C LEU A 207 8.53 5.18 5.99
N GLN A 208 7.76 4.34 6.70
CA GLN A 208 6.64 4.84 7.48
C GLN A 208 7.16 5.57 8.72
N TYR A 209 6.95 6.88 8.75
CA TYR A 209 7.40 7.78 9.81
C TYR A 209 6.21 8.59 10.29
N GLY A 210 5.72 8.29 11.50
CA GLY A 210 4.66 9.06 12.13
C GLY A 210 5.19 10.38 12.68
N ILE A 211 4.60 11.50 12.27
CA ILE A 211 4.82 12.78 12.92
C ILE A 211 4.24 12.68 14.34
N PRO A 212 5.00 13.04 15.39
CA PRO A 212 4.52 12.97 16.77
C PRO A 212 3.25 13.81 16.96
N VAL A 213 2.25 13.21 17.64
CA VAL A 213 1.02 13.90 18.06
C VAL A 213 1.32 14.67 19.34
N ARG A 214 1.45 16.00 19.24
CA ARG A 214 1.81 16.90 20.33
C ARG A 214 1.35 18.32 20.07
#